data_AF-A0A8I1DL37-F1
#
_entry.id   AF-A0A8I1DL37-F1
#
_cell.length_a   1.000
_cell.length_b   1.000
_cell.length_c   1.000
_cell.angle_alpha   90.00
_cell.angle_beta   90.00
_cell.angle_gamma   90.00
#
_symmetry.space_group_name_H-M   'P 1'
#
loop_
_entity.id
_entity.type
_entity.pdbx_description
1 polymer ?
#
loop_
_entity_poly.entity_id
_entity_poly.type
_entity_poly.pdbx_seq_one_letter_code
_entity_poly.pdbx_strand_id
1 'polypeptide(L)'
;MKIGIFWFYKNQVLGISHEFDINSSDSLGMIDSAYNHVSYWDELRNKFSELREIEYDDVPRGRVIFDKNKNKLIIYLDKKLLIKGKVSKICDFFDAEYDVNTVLRLDPHYRT
;
A
#
# COMPACT_ATOMS: atom_id res chain seq x y z
N MET A 1 -6.42 9.12 7.18
CA MET A 1 -6.39 7.77 6.62
C MET A 1 -6.67 7.84 5.14
N LYS A 2 -5.81 7.19 4.35
CA LYS A 2 -5.91 7.07 2.90
C LYS A 2 -5.77 5.59 2.52
N ILE A 3 -6.20 5.25 1.31
CA ILE A 3 -6.03 3.92 0.71
C ILE A 3 -5.21 4.02 -0.57
N GLY A 4 -4.76 2.88 -1.10
CA GLY A 4 -3.98 2.83 -2.32
C GLY A 4 -2.98 1.69 -2.39
N ILE A 5 -1.95 1.89 -3.20
CA ILE A 5 -0.89 0.90 -3.43
C ILE A 5 0.47 1.54 -3.20
N PHE A 6 1.43 0.73 -2.78
CA PHE A 6 2.77 1.22 -2.48
C PHE A 6 3.86 0.20 -2.83
N TRP A 7 5.07 0.73 -2.93
CA TRP A 7 6.35 0.03 -2.98
C TRP A 7 7.28 0.61 -1.93
N PHE A 8 8.16 -0.22 -1.38
CA PHE A 8 9.20 0.21 -0.46
C PHE A 8 10.55 0.08 -1.14
N TYR A 9 11.11 1.21 -1.57
CA TYR A 9 12.33 1.25 -2.36
C TYR A 9 13.32 2.24 -1.75
N LYS A 10 14.59 1.84 -1.62
CA LYS A 10 15.68 2.68 -1.06
C LYS A 10 15.28 3.46 0.21
N ASN A 11 14.64 2.76 1.15
CA ASN A 11 14.20 3.34 2.43
C ASN A 11 13.12 4.43 2.32
N GLN A 12 12.39 4.47 1.20
CA GLN A 12 11.27 5.36 0.92
C GLN A 12 10.03 4.57 0.51
N VAL A 13 8.86 5.17 0.70
CA VAL A 13 7.59 4.64 0.22
C VAL A 13 7.23 5.37 -1.08
N LEU A 14 7.07 4.62 -2.15
CA LEU A 14 6.61 5.09 -3.45
C LEU A 14 5.19 4.57 -3.68
N GLY A 15 4.38 5.25 -4.48
CA GLY A 15 3.07 4.76 -4.86
C GLY A 15 2.04 5.87 -4.99
N ILE A 16 0.80 5.53 -4.64
CA ILE A 16 -0.32 6.47 -4.62
C ILE A 16 -1.17 6.23 -3.39
N SER A 17 -1.44 7.30 -2.66
CA SER A 17 -2.41 7.34 -1.58
C SER A 17 -3.45 8.40 -1.88
N HIS A 18 -4.71 8.10 -1.62
CA HIS A 18 -5.82 9.02 -1.85
C HIS A 18 -6.93 8.84 -0.82
N GLU A 19 -7.75 9.88 -0.68
CA GLU A 19 -8.95 9.86 0.13
C GLU A 19 -10.00 8.90 -0.46
N PHE A 20 -10.94 8.45 0.37
CA PHE A 20 -12.00 7.53 -0.02
C PHE A 20 -13.34 7.95 0.59
N ASP A 21 -14.43 7.62 -0.10
CA ASP A 21 -15.78 7.82 0.41
C ASP A 21 -16.22 6.60 1.22
N ILE A 22 -16.66 6.81 2.46
CA ILE A 22 -17.16 5.74 3.34
C ILE A 22 -18.38 4.99 2.76
N ASN A 23 -19.06 5.59 1.79
CA ASN A 23 -20.22 5.01 1.10
C ASN A 23 -19.83 4.15 -0.11
N SER A 24 -18.57 4.14 -0.53
CA SER A 24 -18.10 3.30 -1.64
C SER A 24 -17.72 1.88 -1.23
N SER A 25 -18.04 1.47 0.01
CA SER A 25 -17.75 0.13 0.51
C SER A 25 -18.52 -0.94 -0.25
N ASP A 26 -17.86 -2.07 -0.50
CA ASP A 26 -18.50 -3.28 -1.04
C ASP A 26 -19.48 -3.93 -0.05
N SER A 27 -20.10 -5.04 -0.44
CA SER A 27 -21.02 -5.81 0.42
C SER A 27 -20.38 -6.35 1.70
N LEU A 28 -19.04 -6.40 1.78
CA LEU A 28 -18.28 -6.84 2.94
C LEU A 28 -17.81 -5.66 3.81
N GLY A 29 -18.12 -4.42 3.43
CA GLY A 29 -17.68 -3.21 4.12
C GLY A 29 -16.23 -2.81 3.80
N MET A 30 -15.65 -3.34 2.72
CA MET A 30 -14.28 -3.03 2.30
C MET A 30 -14.29 -1.89 1.28
N ILE A 31 -13.34 -0.98 1.43
CA ILE A 31 -13.10 0.11 0.48
C ILE A 31 -11.68 -0.06 -0.04
N ASP A 32 -11.57 -0.28 -1.35
CA ASP A 32 -10.30 -0.50 -2.04
C ASP A 32 -10.09 0.55 -3.14
N SER A 33 -8.82 0.77 -3.46
CA SER A 33 -8.37 1.64 -4.53
C SER A 33 -8.46 0.95 -5.89
N ALA A 34 -8.88 1.70 -6.91
CA ALA A 34 -8.89 1.24 -8.29
C ALA A 34 -7.48 1.10 -8.91
N TYR A 35 -6.44 1.66 -8.27
CA TYR A 35 -5.07 1.55 -8.77
C TYR A 35 -4.55 0.12 -8.64
N ASN A 36 -3.82 -0.34 -9.67
CA ASN A 36 -3.16 -1.64 -9.67
C ASN A 36 -1.64 -1.47 -9.87
N HIS A 37 -0.86 -2.41 -9.33
CA HIS A 37 0.60 -2.31 -9.33
C HIS A 37 1.19 -2.30 -10.72
N VAL A 38 0.65 -3.09 -11.65
CA VAL A 38 1.17 -3.24 -13.01
C VAL A 38 1.09 -1.90 -13.75
N SER A 39 -0.11 -1.33 -13.88
CA SER A 39 -0.31 -0.11 -14.67
C SER A 39 0.28 1.13 -14.00
N TYR A 40 0.26 1.20 -12.66
CA TYR A 40 0.80 2.37 -11.96
C TYR A 40 2.33 2.37 -11.91
N TRP A 41 2.99 1.23 -12.12
CA TRP A 41 4.45 1.17 -12.18
C TRP A 41 5.03 2.01 -13.31
N ASP A 42 4.35 2.07 -14.46
CA ASP A 42 4.78 2.90 -15.59
C ASP A 42 4.84 4.39 -15.23
N GLU A 43 3.91 4.86 -14.40
CA GLU A 43 3.99 6.23 -13.88
C GLU A 43 5.23 6.44 -13.02
N LEU A 44 5.60 5.46 -12.18
CA LEU A 44 6.79 5.54 -11.35
C LEU A 44 8.07 5.46 -12.18
N ARG A 45 8.13 4.63 -13.22
CA ARG A 45 9.29 4.56 -14.15
C ARG A 45 9.50 5.86 -14.93
N ASN A 46 8.41 6.56 -15.27
CA ASN A 46 8.49 7.86 -15.91
C ASN A 46 8.99 8.95 -14.95
N LYS A 47 8.65 8.86 -13.67
CA LYS A 47 9.07 9.82 -12.62
C LYS A 47 10.49 9.56 -12.11
N PHE A 48 10.91 8.29 -12.04
CA PHE A 48 12.18 7.87 -11.46
C PHE A 48 12.98 7.03 -12.46
N SER A 49 14.02 7.62 -13.04
CA SER A 49 14.87 6.96 -14.05
C SER A 49 15.53 5.67 -13.56
N GLU A 50 15.76 5.56 -12.25
CA GLU A 50 16.34 4.38 -11.60
C GLU A 50 15.41 3.17 -11.56
N LEU A 51 14.12 3.33 -11.86
CA LEU A 51 13.15 2.23 -11.91
C LEU A 51 12.98 1.65 -13.34
N ARG A 52 13.64 2.22 -14.36
CA ARG A 52 13.42 1.85 -15.77
C ARG A 52 13.63 0.37 -16.05
N GLU A 53 14.68 -0.20 -15.46
CA GLU A 53 15.11 -1.59 -15.65
C GLU A 53 14.64 -2.52 -14.51
N ILE A 54 13.70 -2.06 -13.67
CA ILE A 54 13.18 -2.81 -12.53
C ILE A 54 11.71 -3.13 -12.80
N GLU A 55 11.31 -4.38 -12.61
CA GLU A 55 9.91 -4.76 -12.73
C GLU A 55 9.13 -4.43 -11.45
N TYR A 56 7.83 -4.18 -11.60
CA TYR A 56 6.97 -3.77 -10.49
C TYR A 56 6.95 -4.80 -9.36
N ASP A 57 7.23 -6.06 -9.66
CA ASP A 57 7.24 -7.17 -8.72
C ASP A 57 8.63 -7.54 -8.19
N ASP A 58 9.70 -6.88 -8.64
CA ASP A 58 11.05 -6.98 -8.05
C ASP A 58 11.18 -6.18 -6.76
N VAL A 59 10.30 -5.19 -6.56
CA VAL A 59 10.33 -4.29 -5.40
C VAL A 59 9.27 -4.71 -4.38
N PRO A 60 9.62 -4.83 -3.08
CA PRO A 60 8.65 -5.12 -2.03
C PRO A 60 7.48 -4.12 -2.06
N ARG A 61 6.26 -4.65 -2.13
CA ARG A 61 5.06 -3.86 -2.37
C ARG A 61 3.92 -4.24 -1.45
N GLY A 62 2.85 -3.46 -1.54
CA GLY A 62 1.63 -3.73 -0.82
C GLY A 62 0.44 -2.92 -1.29
N ARG A 63 -0.69 -3.20 -0.66
CA ARG A 63 -1.99 -2.54 -0.87
C ARG A 63 -2.57 -2.17 0.48
N VAL A 64 -3.17 -0.99 0.56
CA VAL A 64 -3.86 -0.50 1.74
C VAL A 64 -5.33 -0.32 1.38
N ILE A 65 -6.20 -1.04 2.09
CA ILE A 65 -7.65 -0.94 1.98
C ILE A 65 -8.23 -0.50 3.30
N PHE A 66 -9.49 -0.09 3.31
CA PHE A 66 -10.18 0.28 4.55
C PHE A 66 -11.33 -0.67 4.85
N ASP A 67 -11.39 -1.16 6.09
CA ASP A 67 -12.48 -1.96 6.64
C ASP A 67 -13.41 -1.04 7.45
N LYS A 68 -14.56 -0.69 6.86
CA LYS A 68 -15.58 0.17 7.47
C LYS A 68 -16.15 -0.42 8.74
N ASN A 69 -16.29 -1.73 8.81
CA ASN A 69 -16.90 -2.41 9.96
C ASN A 69 -15.99 -2.33 11.19
N LYS A 70 -14.67 -2.35 10.97
CA LYS A 70 -13.67 -2.22 12.04
C LYS A 70 -13.14 -0.80 12.22
N ASN A 71 -13.44 0.11 11.29
CA ASN A 71 -12.86 1.44 11.21
C ASN A 71 -11.31 1.39 11.22
N LYS A 72 -10.73 0.49 10.41
CA LYS A 72 -9.27 0.28 10.34
C LYS A 72 -8.80 0.14 8.90
N LEU A 73 -7.59 0.61 8.63
CA LEU A 73 -6.86 0.24 7.43
C LEU A 73 -6.31 -1.18 7.55
N ILE A 74 -6.45 -1.95 6.48
CA ILE A 74 -5.77 -3.24 6.33
C ILE A 74 -4.63 -3.03 5.35
N ILE A 75 -3.41 -3.23 5.83
CA ILE A 75 -2.20 -3.15 5.02
C ILE A 75 -1.83 -4.58 4.64
N TYR A 76 -1.97 -4.92 3.36
CA TYR A 76 -1.43 -6.13 2.76
C TYR A 76 -0.02 -5.85 2.28
N LEU A 77 0.98 -6.58 2.78
CA LEU A 77 2.38 -6.32 2.45
C LEU A 77 3.21 -7.59 2.29
N ASP A 78 4.32 -7.43 1.58
CA ASP A 78 5.41 -8.40 1.54
C ASP A 78 6.01 -8.64 2.94
N LYS A 79 6.36 -9.90 3.25
CA LYS A 79 7.00 -10.29 4.53
C LYS A 79 8.28 -9.49 4.83
N LYS A 80 9.06 -9.08 3.82
CA LYS A 80 10.29 -8.28 3.97
C LYS A 80 10.03 -6.88 4.54
N LEU A 81 8.76 -6.47 4.57
CA LEU A 81 8.31 -5.18 5.08
C LEU A 81 7.77 -5.25 6.50
N LEU A 82 7.68 -6.43 7.12
CA LEU A 82 7.33 -6.62 8.54
C LEU A 82 8.46 -6.21 9.49
N ILE A 83 8.92 -4.97 9.35
CA ILE A 83 9.93 -4.32 10.18
C ILE A 83 9.33 -3.01 10.66
N LYS A 84 9.30 -2.77 11.98
CA LYS A 84 8.62 -1.63 12.60
C LYS A 84 8.93 -0.29 11.91
N GLY A 85 10.20 -0.02 11.61
CA GLY A 85 10.60 1.22 10.94
C GLY A 85 10.09 1.36 9.49
N LYS A 86 9.94 0.24 8.76
CA LYS A 86 9.35 0.25 7.41
C LYS A 86 7.84 0.42 7.47
N VAL A 87 7.18 -0.30 8.39
CA VAL A 87 5.73 -0.20 8.61
C VAL A 87 5.33 1.20 9.02
N SER A 88 6.11 1.85 9.91
CA SER A 88 5.86 3.25 10.30
C SER A 88 5.82 4.16 9.08
N LYS A 89 6.81 4.08 8.19
CA LYS A 89 6.84 4.90 6.97
C LYS A 89 5.67 4.63 6.03
N ILE A 90 5.23 3.37 5.95
CA ILE A 90 4.04 3.01 5.18
C ILE A 90 2.80 3.64 5.82
N CYS A 91 2.65 3.58 7.14
CA CYS A 91 1.54 4.22 7.84
C CYS A 91 1.53 5.73 7.63
N ASP A 92 2.69 6.39 7.73
CA ASP A 92 2.83 7.83 7.48
C ASP A 92 2.38 8.20 6.06
N PHE A 93 2.75 7.39 5.04
CA PHE A 93 2.35 7.61 3.65
C PHE A 93 0.83 7.54 3.42
N PHE A 94 0.09 6.83 4.28
CA PHE A 94 -1.36 6.66 4.22
C PHE A 94 -2.12 7.44 5.32
N ASP A 95 -1.47 8.41 5.97
CA ASP A 95 -2.05 9.20 7.07
C ASP A 95 -2.68 8.30 8.16
N ALA A 96 -1.89 7.33 8.63
CA ALA A 96 -2.31 6.26 9.53
C ALA A 96 -1.30 6.06 10.69
N GLU A 97 -1.75 5.37 11.73
CA GLU A 97 -0.96 5.06 12.93
C GLU A 97 -1.00 3.55 13.19
N TYR A 98 0.18 2.92 13.15
CA TYR A 98 0.35 1.47 13.17
C TYR A 98 -0.51 0.74 14.21
N ASP A 99 -0.42 1.13 15.48
CA ASP A 99 -1.10 0.44 16.60
C ASP A 99 -2.51 0.99 16.91
N VAL A 100 -2.96 2.01 16.20
CA VAL A 100 -4.26 2.68 16.46
C VAL A 100 -5.30 2.26 15.43
N ASN A 101 -5.00 2.51 14.15
CA ASN A 101 -5.97 2.40 13.07
C ASN A 101 -5.53 1.48 11.92
N THR A 102 -4.49 0.66 12.12
CA THR A 102 -4.05 -0.30 11.10
C THR A 102 -4.08 -1.76 11.56
N VAL A 103 -4.14 -2.66 10.59
CA VAL A 103 -3.99 -4.11 10.75
C VAL A 103 -3.10 -4.61 9.63
N LEU A 104 -2.02 -5.33 9.97
CA LEU A 104 -1.15 -5.93 8.96
C LEU A 104 -1.64 -7.31 8.52
N ARG A 105 -1.50 -7.59 7.23
CA ARG A 105 -1.71 -8.89 6.61
C ARG A 105 -0.60 -9.16 5.62
N LEU A 106 -0.17 -10.42 5.57
CA LEU A 106 0.71 -10.89 4.51
C LEU A 106 -0.14 -11.23 3.29
N ASP A 107 0.36 -10.87 2.11
CA ASP A 107 -0.21 -11.30 0.84
C ASP A 107 0.70 -12.35 0.20
N PRO A 108 0.21 -13.58 -0.04
CA PRO A 108 0.99 -14.62 -0.71
C PRO A 108 1.45 -14.24 -2.12
N HIS A 109 0.88 -13.22 -2.76
CA HIS A 109 1.30 -12.75 -4.09
C HIS A 109 2.50 -11.79 -4.03
N TYR A 110 2.84 -11.26 -2.85
CA TYR A 110 4.01 -10.41 -2.66
C TYR A 110 5.17 -11.26 -2.12
N ARG A 111 6.09 -11.65 -3.03
CA ARG A 111 7.14 -12.66 -2.78
C ARG A 111 8.56 -12.15 -3.08
N THR A 112 8.76 -10.85 -2.97
CA THR A 112 10.05 -10.23 -3.31
C THR A 112 11.18 -10.74 -2.46
#